data_AF-A0A1Y1NAS9-F1
#
_entry.id   AF-A0A1Y1NAS9-F1
#
_cell.length_a   1.000
_cell.length_b   1.000
_cell.length_c   1.000
_cell.angle_alpha   90.00
_cell.angle_beta   90.00
_cell.angle_gamma   90.00
#
_symmetry.space_group_name_H-M   'P 1'
#
loop_
_entity.id
_entity.type
_entity.pdbx_description
1 polymer ?
#
loop_
_entity_poly.entity_id
_entity_poly.type
_entity_poly.pdbx_seq_one_letter_code
_entity_poly.pdbx_strand_id
1 'polypeptide(L)'
;ADQLAKAATRKEEPDMPMSNISDLKNFAKVQVGKIWTKEWNDITNNKLRTIKEKPTKWQSPMNISRRMRTTLTRIRLGHTKITHSYLLRREPKPSCEKCNEHLTVEHILLMCS
;
A
#
# COMPACT_ATOMS: atom_id res chain seq x y z
N ALA A 1 5.86 60.86 -6.48
CA ALA A 1 5.26 59.53 -6.66
C ALA A 1 6.30 58.41 -6.54
N ASP A 2 7.45 58.49 -7.24
CA ASP A 2 8.48 57.43 -7.26
C ASP A 2 9.13 57.08 -5.91
N GLN A 3 9.21 58.04 -4.97
CA GLN A 3 9.78 57.76 -3.64
C GLN A 3 8.87 56.86 -2.79
N LEU A 4 7.55 56.91 -3.00
CA LEU A 4 6.58 56.04 -2.32
C LEU A 4 6.59 54.63 -2.91
N ALA A 5 6.85 54.49 -4.21
CA ALA A 5 7.02 53.18 -4.87
C ALA A 5 8.28 52.46 -4.36
N LYS A 6 9.39 53.19 -4.15
CA LYS A 6 10.64 52.64 -3.58
C LYS A 6 10.51 52.20 -2.12
N ALA A 7 9.66 52.87 -1.34
CA ALA A 7 9.41 52.51 0.05
C ALA A 7 8.60 51.19 0.18
N ALA A 8 7.73 50.89 -0.79
CA ALA A 8 6.92 49.66 -0.80
C ALA A 8 7.74 48.39 -1.12
N THR A 9 8.86 48.51 -1.84
CA THR A 9 9.77 47.41 -2.16
C THR A 9 10.72 47.02 -1.02
N ARG A 10 10.78 47.80 0.06
CA ARG A 10 11.59 47.47 1.25
C ARG A 10 10.75 46.73 2.29
N LYS A 11 10.10 45.64 1.86
CA LYS A 11 9.74 44.60 2.83
C LYS A 11 11.02 43.83 3.07
N GLU A 12 11.65 44.05 4.21
CA GLU A 12 12.48 43.03 4.82
C GLU A 12 11.53 41.83 5.01
N GLU A 13 11.51 40.93 4.02
CA GLU A 13 10.96 39.61 4.26
C GLU A 13 11.75 39.08 5.45
N PRO A 14 11.10 38.73 6.57
CA PRO A 14 11.81 38.07 7.64
C PRO A 14 12.50 36.88 6.98
N ASP A 15 13.81 36.78 7.15
CA ASP A 15 14.62 35.63 6.74
C ASP A 15 14.13 34.46 7.59
N MET A 16 12.97 33.93 7.22
CA MET A 16 12.38 32.77 7.82
C MET A 16 13.40 31.69 7.53
N PRO A 17 14.07 31.12 8.55
CA PRO A 17 15.05 30.09 8.30
C PRO A 17 14.27 29.02 7.56
N MET A 18 14.56 28.91 6.27
CA MET A 18 13.84 28.04 5.36
C MET A 18 14.18 26.65 5.85
N SER A 19 13.40 26.15 6.82
CA SER A 19 13.58 24.83 7.43
C SER A 19 13.79 23.92 6.24
N ASN A 20 15.01 23.36 6.14
CA ASN A 20 15.55 22.83 4.90
C ASN A 20 14.43 22.08 4.19
N ILE A 21 14.11 22.42 2.93
CA ILE A 21 12.96 21.82 2.21
C ILE A 21 13.01 20.28 2.29
N SER A 22 14.21 19.70 2.40
CA SER A 22 14.45 18.29 2.74
C SER A 22 13.79 17.84 4.05
N ASP A 23 13.94 18.60 5.13
CA ASP A 23 13.38 18.31 6.45
C ASP A 23 11.85 18.38 6.42
N LEU A 24 11.28 19.36 5.73
CA LEU A 24 9.83 19.43 5.54
C LEU A 24 9.30 18.23 4.74
N LYS A 25 9.99 17.84 3.66
CA LYS A 25 9.66 16.64 2.88
C LYS A 25 9.76 15.36 3.71
N ASN A 26 10.82 15.25 4.53
CA ASN A 26 11.02 14.11 5.41
C ASN A 26 9.93 14.04 6.49
N PHE A 27 9.59 15.17 7.10
CA PHE A 27 8.49 15.27 8.06
C PHE A 27 7.18 14.81 7.42
N ALA A 28 6.82 15.36 6.25
CA ALA A 28 5.60 14.97 5.53
C ALA A 28 5.57 13.46 5.23
N LYS A 29 6.69 12.90 4.76
CA LYS A 29 6.83 11.46 4.49
C LYS A 29 6.61 10.62 5.74
N VAL A 30 7.17 11.05 6.89
CA VAL A 30 6.97 10.37 8.18
C VAL A 30 5.51 10.42 8.61
N GLN A 31 4.84 11.57 8.47
CA GLN A 31 3.42 11.70 8.84
C GLN A 31 2.52 10.83 7.97
N VAL A 32 2.72 10.83 6.65
CA VAL A 32 1.99 9.94 5.73
C VAL A 32 2.22 8.49 6.10
N GLY A 33 3.46 8.10 6.41
CA GLY A 33 3.78 6.74 6.87
C GLY A 33 3.05 6.34 8.16
N LYS A 34 2.93 7.27 9.12
CA LYS A 34 2.19 7.04 10.38
C LYS A 34 0.70 6.85 10.12
N ILE A 35 0.08 7.74 9.34
CA ILE A 35 -1.34 7.65 8.98
C ILE A 35 -1.61 6.32 8.27
N TRP A 36 -0.81 5.99 7.26
CA TRP A 36 -0.97 4.75 6.51
C TRP A 36 -0.80 3.49 7.36
N THR A 37 0.14 3.52 8.32
CA THR A 37 0.33 2.41 9.26
C THR A 37 -0.86 2.25 10.20
N LYS A 38 -1.42 3.37 10.68
CA LYS A 38 -2.62 3.36 11.50
C LYS A 38 -3.80 2.77 10.72
N GLU A 39 -4.09 3.29 9.52
CA GLU A 39 -5.17 2.78 8.67
C GLU A 39 -5.00 1.29 8.37
N TRP A 40 -3.78 0.84 8.05
CA TRP A 40 -3.48 -0.57 7.81
C TRP A 40 -3.84 -1.48 9.00
N ASN A 41 -3.58 -1.02 10.22
CA ASN A 41 -3.87 -1.75 11.44
C ASN A 41 -5.36 -1.72 11.78
N ASP A 42 -6.03 -0.60 11.53
CA ASP A 42 -7.44 -0.38 11.84
C ASP A 42 -8.38 -1.17 10.89
N ILE A 43 -7.90 -1.63 9.73
CA ILE A 43 -8.69 -2.49 8.83
C ILE A 43 -9.00 -3.84 9.52
N THR A 44 -10.29 -4.05 9.78
CA THR A 44 -10.86 -5.33 10.23
C THR A 44 -10.79 -6.38 9.11
N ASN A 45 -10.46 -7.63 9.45
CA ASN A 45 -10.34 -8.73 8.48
C ASN A 45 -9.36 -8.46 7.31
N ASN A 46 -8.28 -7.72 7.56
CA ASN A 46 -7.20 -7.52 6.59
C ASN A 46 -6.46 -8.85 6.30
N LYS A 47 -6.92 -9.56 5.26
CA LYS A 47 -6.33 -10.84 4.81
C LYS A 47 -4.87 -10.74 4.40
N LEU A 48 -4.40 -9.56 3.98
CA LEU A 48 -2.99 -9.38 3.60
C LEU A 48 -2.07 -9.32 4.81
N ARG A 49 -2.58 -9.06 6.01
CA ARG A 49 -1.78 -8.92 7.22
C ARG A 49 -1.14 -10.24 7.66
N THR A 50 -1.71 -11.38 7.30
CA THR A 50 -1.10 -12.71 7.51
C THR A 50 0.13 -12.93 6.63
N ILE A 51 0.17 -12.30 5.44
CA ILE A 51 1.29 -12.39 4.49
C ILE A 51 2.30 -11.25 4.74
N LYS A 52 1.82 -10.09 5.19
CA LYS A 52 2.61 -8.87 5.37
C LYS A 52 2.08 -8.06 6.55
N GLU A 53 2.81 -8.13 7.65
CA GLU A 53 2.44 -7.45 8.88
C GLU A 53 2.37 -5.91 8.72
N LYS A 54 3.34 -5.31 8.03
CA LYS A 54 3.51 -3.85 7.92
C LYS A 54 3.32 -3.35 6.49
N PRO A 55 2.69 -2.19 6.27
CA PRO A 55 2.39 -1.66 4.93
C PRO A 55 3.61 -0.98 4.28
N THR A 56 4.79 -1.57 4.43
CA THR A 56 6.04 -1.10 3.84
C THR A 56 6.20 -1.59 2.40
N LYS A 57 7.14 -1.03 1.64
CA LYS A 57 7.45 -1.53 0.29
C LYS A 57 7.85 -3.01 0.33
N TRP A 58 7.34 -3.80 -0.60
CA TRP A 58 7.79 -5.18 -0.79
C TRP A 58 9.25 -5.22 -1.24
N GLN A 59 10.08 -5.98 -0.53
CA GLN A 59 11.43 -6.31 -0.96
C GLN A 59 11.33 -7.36 -2.08
N SER A 60 11.12 -6.88 -3.31
CA SER A 60 11.12 -7.76 -4.48
C SER A 60 12.56 -7.92 -4.98
N PRO A 61 13.01 -9.14 -5.31
CA PRO A 61 14.33 -9.32 -5.90
C PRO A 61 14.45 -8.51 -7.19
N MET A 62 15.62 -7.90 -7.42
CA MET A 62 15.82 -6.97 -8.54
C MET A 62 15.65 -7.66 -9.91
N ASN A 63 15.82 -8.99 -9.96
CA ASN A 63 15.95 -9.78 -11.18
C ASN A 63 14.71 -10.61 -11.55
N ILE A 64 13.51 -10.28 -11.05
CA ILE A 64 12.29 -10.99 -11.45
C ILE A 64 11.57 -10.30 -12.60
N SER A 65 11.13 -11.08 -13.59
CA SER A 65 10.38 -10.59 -14.74
C SER A 65 9.08 -9.90 -14.33
N ARG A 66 8.58 -8.98 -15.17
CA ARG A 66 7.27 -8.33 -14.97
C ARG A 66 6.15 -9.35 -14.81
N ARG A 67 6.20 -10.46 -15.56
CA ARG A 67 5.23 -11.56 -15.46
C ARG A 67 5.24 -12.16 -14.06
N MET A 68 6.43 -12.50 -13.53
CA MET A 68 6.56 -13.09 -12.19
C MET A 68 6.06 -12.14 -11.10
N ARG A 69 6.40 -10.84 -11.18
CA ARG A 69 5.90 -9.82 -10.24
C ARG A 69 4.37 -9.76 -10.21
N THR A 70 3.75 -9.82 -11.39
CA THR A 70 2.30 -9.80 -11.53
C THR A 70 1.67 -11.06 -10.93
N THR A 71 2.24 -12.24 -11.24
CA THR A 71 1.79 -13.51 -10.67
C THR A 71 1.86 -13.51 -9.15
N LEU A 72 3.00 -13.12 -8.56
CA LEU A 72 3.16 -13.04 -7.10
C LEU A 72 2.16 -12.07 -6.45
N THR A 73 1.93 -10.92 -7.08
CA THR A 73 0.96 -9.93 -6.57
C THR A 73 -0.46 -10.51 -6.55
N ARG A 74 -0.88 -11.21 -7.63
CA ARG A 74 -2.19 -11.86 -7.70
C ARG A 74 -2.34 -12.98 -6.67
N ILE A 75 -1.31 -13.81 -6.49
CA ILE A 75 -1.29 -14.87 -5.47
C ILE A 75 -1.48 -14.27 -4.09
N ARG A 76 -0.71 -13.23 -3.73
CA ARG A 76 -0.81 -12.55 -2.43
C ARG A 76 -2.20 -11.95 -2.17
N LEU A 77 -2.84 -11.39 -3.20
CA LEU A 77 -4.20 -10.86 -3.10
C LEU A 77 -5.29 -11.95 -3.07
N GLY A 78 -4.94 -13.21 -3.33
CA GLY A 78 -5.93 -14.29 -3.47
C GLY A 78 -6.69 -14.27 -4.80
N HIS A 79 -6.16 -13.60 -5.83
CA HIS A 79 -6.81 -13.37 -7.12
C HIS A 79 -6.36 -14.40 -8.17
N THR A 80 -6.69 -15.66 -7.96
CA THR A 80 -6.52 -16.72 -8.96
C THR A 80 -7.85 -17.03 -9.64
N LYS A 81 -7.81 -17.72 -10.78
CA LYS A 81 -9.04 -18.16 -11.46
C LYS A 81 -9.93 -18.97 -10.51
N ILE A 82 -9.36 -19.97 -9.83
CA ILE A 82 -10.10 -20.89 -8.95
C ILE A 82 -10.70 -20.16 -7.75
N THR A 83 -9.95 -19.24 -7.13
CA THR A 83 -10.37 -18.57 -5.88
C THR A 83 -11.17 -17.29 -6.09
N HIS A 84 -11.41 -16.85 -7.34
CA HIS A 84 -12.01 -15.54 -7.63
C HIS A 84 -13.03 -15.54 -8.77
N SER A 85 -13.07 -16.57 -9.63
CA SER A 85 -14.04 -16.61 -10.75
C SER A 85 -15.50 -16.60 -10.29
N TYR A 86 -15.78 -17.19 -9.13
CA TYR A 86 -17.14 -17.25 -8.59
C TYR A 86 -17.74 -15.86 -8.36
N LEU A 87 -16.92 -14.86 -8.00
CA LEU A 87 -17.37 -13.47 -7.83
C LEU A 87 -17.83 -12.85 -9.16
N LEU A 88 -17.11 -13.12 -10.24
CA LEU A 88 -17.45 -12.62 -11.58
C LEU A 88 -18.71 -13.29 -12.13
N ARG A 89 -18.94 -14.56 -11.77
CA ARG A 89 -20.09 -15.35 -12.20
C ARG A 89 -21.29 -15.30 -11.25
N ARG A 90 -21.12 -14.64 -10.09
CA ARG A 90 -22.10 -14.64 -8.98
C ARG A 90 -22.49 -16.05 -8.52
N GLU A 91 -21.52 -16.96 -8.58
CA GLU A 91 -21.65 -18.34 -8.10
C GLU A 91 -21.31 -18.42 -6.60
N PRO A 92 -21.69 -19.50 -5.90
CA PRO A 92 -21.21 -19.73 -4.53
C PRO A 92 -19.69 -19.87 -4.49
N LYS A 93 -19.09 -19.49 -3.36
CA LYS A 93 -17.65 -19.63 -3.15
C LYS A 93 -17.29 -21.12 -3.21
N PRO A 94 -16.27 -21.52 -4.00
CA PRO A 94 -15.94 -22.92 -4.16
C PRO A 94 -15.32 -23.49 -2.88
N SER A 95 -15.61 -24.75 -2.60
CA SER A 95 -15.08 -25.51 -1.47
C SER A 95 -14.08 -26.57 -1.94
N CYS A 96 -13.17 -26.96 -1.05
CA CYS A 96 -12.19 -28.01 -1.29
C CYS A 96 -12.85 -29.39 -1.24
N GLU A 97 -12.63 -30.23 -2.25
CA GLU A 97 -13.23 -31.56 -2.32
C GLU A 97 -12.72 -32.52 -1.22
N LYS A 98 -11.52 -32.28 -0.68
CA LYS A 98 -10.91 -33.15 0.34
C LYS A 98 -11.41 -32.88 1.76
N CYS A 99 -11.50 -31.62 2.14
CA CYS A 99 -11.76 -31.20 3.53
C CYS A 99 -13.00 -30.31 3.67
N ASN A 100 -13.70 -30.02 2.57
CA ASN A 100 -14.93 -29.23 2.51
C ASN A 100 -14.80 -27.76 2.97
N GLU A 101 -13.59 -27.27 3.21
CA GLU A 101 -13.32 -25.86 3.54
C GLU A 101 -13.36 -24.96 2.31
N HIS A 102 -13.66 -23.68 2.51
CA HIS A 102 -13.69 -22.72 1.41
C HIS A 102 -12.31 -22.53 0.76
N LEU A 103 -12.25 -22.59 -0.57
CA LEU A 103 -10.99 -22.38 -1.29
C LEU A 103 -10.48 -20.95 -1.13
N THR A 104 -9.23 -20.86 -0.69
CA THR A 104 -8.39 -19.67 -0.69
C THR A 104 -7.00 -20.05 -1.24
N VAL A 105 -6.20 -19.06 -1.64
CA VAL A 105 -4.83 -19.33 -2.08
C VAL A 105 -3.99 -19.91 -0.94
N GLU A 106 -4.18 -19.42 0.28
CA GLU A 106 -3.56 -19.98 1.49
C GLU A 106 -3.99 -21.42 1.71
N HIS A 107 -5.27 -21.74 1.53
CA HIS A 107 -5.76 -23.10 1.68
C HIS A 107 -5.08 -24.07 0.71
N ILE A 108 -5.03 -23.68 -0.58
CA ILE A 108 -4.43 -24.48 -1.65
C ILE A 108 -2.92 -24.68 -1.44
N LEU A 109 -2.21 -23.66 -0.96
CA LEU A 109 -0.75 -23.70 -0.87
C LEU A 109 -0.22 -24.23 0.48
N LEU A 110 -0.96 -24.04 1.57
CA LEU A 110 -0.42 -24.19 2.93
C LEU A 110 -1.28 -25.06 3.86
N MET A 111 -2.60 -25.13 3.69
CA MET A 111 -3.48 -25.77 4.68
C MET A 111 -4.03 -27.14 4.25
N CYS A 112 -4.31 -27.33 2.97
CA CYS A 112 -4.97 -28.55 2.51
C CYS A 112 -4.01 -29.74 2.54
N SER A 113 -4.26 -30.70 3.43
CA SER A 113 -3.60 -32.02 3.45
C SER A 113 -4.54 -33.06 2.86
#